data_AF-A0A6T6IDH7-F1
#
_entry.id   AF-A0A6T6IDH7-F1
#
_cell.length_a   1.000
_cell.length_b   1.000
_cell.length_c   1.000
_cell.angle_alpha   90.00
_cell.angle_beta   90.00
_cell.angle_gamma   90.00
#
_symmetry.space_group_name_H-M   'P 1'
#
loop_
_entity.id
_entity.type
_entity.pdbx_description
1 polymer ?
#
loop_
_entity_poly.entity_id
_entity_poly.type
_entity_poly.pdbx_seq_one_letter_code
_entity_poly.pdbx_strand_id
1 'polypeptide(L)'
;DTLNFPPLTCLKFLKNHRFVATDALGNVHCCSISNLASISHSVLQQPRQHKDEGNNEVPNSGRLWPALPCNSIFVSDDENYIATLSSQTKNAATILKRGGKKVKGMYRHYWTMPPVNGRTSALTFLRSNDKPMVAVANPASEAYVFDIESKKFSSWSKQQGYPLPMVPRELQSKRALHVRMTANPGSSDKLIMGSFGMFCVIDWTQELPEHCRVFPQAHMRRKN
;
A
#
# COMPACT_ATOMS: atom_id res chain seq x y z
N ASP A 1 -21.85 17.18 18.04
CA ASP A 1 -20.87 16.20 18.55
C ASP A 1 -19.51 16.39 17.91
N THR A 2 -18.54 16.87 18.68
CA THR A 2 -17.13 16.92 18.27
C THR A 2 -16.43 15.67 18.79
N LEU A 3 -15.97 14.82 17.89
CA LEU A 3 -15.13 13.68 18.24
C LEU A 3 -13.70 14.17 18.47
N ASN A 4 -13.19 14.01 19.68
CA ASN A 4 -11.80 14.34 19.99
C ASN A 4 -10.88 13.18 19.56
N PHE A 5 -10.18 13.37 18.45
CA PHE A 5 -9.12 12.48 18.00
C PHE A 5 -7.76 13.14 18.18
N PRO A 6 -6.68 12.36 18.38
CA PRO A 6 -5.35 12.87 18.08
C PRO A 6 -5.30 13.38 16.62
N PRO A 7 -4.31 14.23 16.28
CA PRO A 7 -4.20 14.76 14.93
C PRO A 7 -4.28 13.65 13.86
N LEU A 8 -5.18 13.82 12.90
CA LEU A 8 -5.33 12.87 11.79
C LEU A 8 -4.16 13.04 10.82
N THR A 9 -3.58 11.93 10.38
CA THR A 9 -2.45 11.90 9.44
C THR A 9 -2.88 11.62 8.01
N CYS A 10 -3.91 10.81 7.82
CA CYS A 10 -4.46 10.46 6.52
C CYS A 10 -5.97 10.30 6.59
N LEU A 11 -6.63 10.57 5.47
CA LEU A 11 -8.07 10.34 5.29
C LEU A 11 -8.34 9.83 3.87
N LYS A 12 -9.25 8.88 3.75
CA LYS A 12 -9.72 8.33 2.48
C LYS A 12 -11.22 8.09 2.52
N PHE A 13 -11.93 8.63 1.52
CA PHE A 13 -13.35 8.36 1.36
C PHE A 13 -13.59 6.94 0.82
N LEU A 14 -14.66 6.34 1.32
CA LEU A 14 -15.28 5.11 0.86
C LEU A 14 -16.64 5.47 0.22
N LYS A 15 -17.30 4.47 -0.37
CA LYS A 15 -18.69 4.54 -0.84
C LYS A 15 -19.66 4.74 0.32
N ASN A 16 -20.85 5.24 -0.01
CA ASN A 16 -21.97 5.45 0.91
C ASN A 16 -21.66 6.39 2.07
N HIS A 17 -21.00 7.52 1.79
CA HIS A 17 -20.66 8.56 2.77
C HIS A 17 -19.82 8.06 3.96
N ARG A 18 -19.02 7.02 3.74
CA ARG A 18 -18.08 6.51 4.73
C ARG A 18 -16.68 7.05 4.44
N PHE A 19 -15.85 7.10 5.47
CA PHE A 19 -14.44 7.40 5.31
C PHE A 19 -13.61 6.62 6.33
N VAL A 20 -12.33 6.47 6.02
CA VAL A 20 -11.35 5.93 6.94
C VAL A 20 -10.26 6.95 7.13
N ALA A 21 -9.85 7.14 8.38
CA ALA A 21 -8.77 8.03 8.75
C ALA A 21 -7.77 7.30 9.64
N THR A 22 -6.53 7.77 9.64
CA THR A 22 -5.52 7.34 10.61
C THR A 22 -5.13 8.51 11.48
N ASP A 23 -4.85 8.27 12.75
CA ASP A 23 -4.32 9.28 13.66
C ASP A 23 -2.79 9.21 13.79
N ALA A 24 -2.22 10.20 14.47
CA ALA A 24 -0.78 10.28 14.76
C ALA A 24 -0.27 9.13 15.64
N LEU A 25 -1.16 8.36 16.27
CA LEU A 25 -0.85 7.17 17.07
C LEU A 25 -0.97 5.87 16.27
N GLY A 26 -1.22 5.96 14.95
CA GLY A 26 -1.35 4.80 14.06
C GLY A 26 -2.68 4.05 14.20
N ASN A 27 -3.67 4.59 14.92
CA ASN A 27 -5.00 4.00 14.98
C ASN A 27 -5.74 4.22 13.66
N VAL A 28 -6.59 3.27 13.29
CA VAL A 28 -7.45 3.38 12.11
C VAL A 28 -8.89 3.62 12.56
N HIS A 29 -9.46 4.74 12.13
CA HIS A 29 -10.82 5.16 12.43
C HIS A 29 -11.69 4.91 11.20
N CYS A 30 -12.75 4.12 11.35
CA CYS A 30 -13.77 3.96 10.32
C CYS A 30 -15.01 4.76 10.73
N CYS A 31 -15.43 5.67 9.86
CA CYS A 31 -16.51 6.61 10.13
C CYS A 31 -17.60 6.51 9.06
N SER A 32 -18.85 6.69 9.45
CA SER A 32 -19.99 6.83 8.54
C SER A 32 -20.68 8.16 8.78
N ILE A 33 -20.94 8.89 7.70
CA ILE A 33 -21.74 10.12 7.73
C ILE A 33 -23.15 9.71 7.30
N SER A 34 -23.97 9.27 8.25
CA SER A 34 -25.37 8.87 7.98
C SER A 34 -26.32 10.07 7.88
N ASN A 35 -26.00 11.15 8.60
CA ASN A 35 -26.60 12.49 8.54
C ASN A 35 -25.53 13.47 9.07
N LEU A 36 -25.54 14.75 8.67
CA LEU A 36 -24.59 15.78 9.13
C LEU A 36 -24.49 15.91 10.67
N ALA A 37 -25.43 15.29 11.40
CA ALA A 37 -25.52 15.32 12.86
C ALA A 37 -24.98 14.06 13.58
N SER A 38 -24.67 12.94 12.89
CA SER A 38 -24.27 11.70 13.56
C SER A 38 -23.11 10.98 12.86
N ILE A 39 -22.03 10.73 13.60
CA ILE A 39 -20.87 9.95 13.14
C ILE A 39 -20.80 8.65 13.95
N SER A 40 -20.99 7.51 13.29
CA SER A 40 -20.67 6.21 13.90
C SER A 40 -19.17 5.94 13.76
N HIS A 41 -18.51 5.52 14.84
CA HIS A 41 -17.05 5.42 14.90
C HIS A 41 -16.60 4.06 15.43
N SER A 42 -15.56 3.49 14.81
CA SER A 42 -14.84 2.34 15.35
C SER A 42 -13.34 2.55 15.23
N VAL A 43 -12.61 2.25 16.31
CA VAL A 43 -11.14 2.28 16.34
C VAL A 43 -10.60 0.88 16.17
N LEU A 44 -9.65 0.73 15.25
CA LEU A 44 -8.80 -0.43 15.18
C LEU A 44 -7.38 -0.04 15.62
N GLN A 45 -6.92 -0.63 16.72
CA GLN A 45 -5.52 -0.56 17.09
C GLN A 45 -4.73 -1.48 16.16
N GLN A 46 -3.70 -0.94 15.50
CA GLN A 46 -2.76 -1.79 14.79
C GLN A 46 -2.01 -2.69 15.78
N PRO A 47 -1.67 -3.93 15.40
CA PRO A 47 -0.80 -4.76 16.22
C PRO A 47 0.50 -4.00 16.50
N ARG A 48 0.82 -3.81 17.77
CA ARG A 48 2.08 -3.20 18.17
C ARG A 48 3.21 -4.14 17.77
N GLN A 49 4.20 -3.63 17.03
CA GLN A 49 5.31 -4.45 16.58
C GLN A 49 6.19 -4.83 17.78
N HIS A 50 6.37 -6.14 18.00
CA HIS A 50 7.43 -6.65 18.86
C HIS A 50 8.76 -6.53 18.10
N LYS A 51 9.81 -6.10 18.80
CA LYS A 51 11.17 -6.08 18.26
C LYS A 51 11.62 -7.53 18.07
N ASP A 52 12.05 -7.90 16.86
CA ASP A 52 12.91 -9.06 16.69
C ASP A 52 14.24 -8.73 17.38
N GLU A 53 14.47 -9.35 18.53
CA GLU A 53 15.71 -9.24 19.29
C GLU A 53 16.81 -10.00 18.55
N GLY A 54 17.59 -9.27 17.76
CA GLY A 54 18.97 -9.67 17.51
C GLY A 54 19.73 -9.58 18.83
N ASN A 55 20.25 -10.73 19.30
CA ASN A 55 21.12 -10.91 20.46
C ASN A 55 21.94 -9.66 20.81
N ASN A 56 21.55 -8.97 21.87
CA ASN A 56 22.43 -8.29 22.80
C ASN A 56 21.59 -7.83 23.99
N GLU A 57 21.88 -8.42 25.15
CA GLU A 57 21.25 -8.15 26.43
C GLU A 57 21.26 -6.65 26.74
N VAL A 58 20.08 -6.03 26.75
CA VAL A 58 19.82 -4.70 27.32
C VAL A 58 18.53 -4.81 28.13
N PRO A 59 18.44 -4.19 29.32
CA PRO A 59 17.48 -4.61 30.33
C PRO A 59 16.03 -4.35 29.92
N ASN A 60 15.24 -5.34 30.28
CA ASN A 60 13.80 -5.53 30.14
C ASN A 60 12.98 -4.40 30.78
N SER A 61 13.01 -3.21 30.17
CA SER A 61 11.98 -2.20 30.37
C SER A 61 11.06 -2.24 29.16
N GLY A 62 9.84 -2.75 29.35
CA GLY A 62 8.80 -2.94 28.33
C GLY A 62 8.29 -1.63 27.69
N ARG A 63 9.21 -0.84 27.12
CA ARG A 63 8.89 0.31 26.29
C ARG A 63 8.37 -0.20 24.95
N LEU A 64 7.08 -0.46 24.94
CA LEU A 64 6.28 -0.59 23.73
C LEU A 64 6.50 0.68 22.89
N TRP A 65 7.15 0.55 21.74
CA TRP A 65 7.31 1.68 20.84
C TRP A 65 5.93 2.13 20.35
N PRO A 66 5.62 3.43 20.36
CA PRO A 66 4.35 3.93 19.83
C PRO A 66 4.23 3.50 18.37
N ALA A 67 3.02 3.12 17.94
CA ALA A 67 2.79 2.81 16.54
C ALA A 67 3.07 4.10 15.74
N LEU A 68 3.91 3.99 14.71
CA LEU A 68 4.32 5.14 13.92
C LEU A 68 3.15 5.60 13.04
N PRO A 69 3.03 6.91 12.77
CA PRO A 69 1.92 7.44 12.00
C PRO A 69 1.84 6.75 10.63
N CYS A 70 0.62 6.48 10.18
CA CYS A 70 0.37 6.04 8.83
C CYS A 70 0.45 7.23 7.88
N ASN A 71 1.14 7.05 6.75
CA ASN A 71 1.38 8.07 5.73
C ASN A 71 0.44 7.93 4.53
N SER A 72 -0.22 6.78 4.37
CA SER A 72 -1.18 6.56 3.27
C SER A 72 -2.21 5.50 3.61
N ILE A 73 -3.41 5.64 3.03
CA ILE A 73 -4.50 4.68 3.09
C ILE A 73 -4.91 4.31 1.66
N PHE A 74 -4.99 3.01 1.40
CA PHE A 74 -5.46 2.44 0.14
C PHE A 74 -6.68 1.56 0.41
N VAL A 75 -7.57 1.47 -0.56
CA VAL A 75 -8.85 0.75 -0.43
C VAL A 75 -9.02 -0.10 -1.69
N SER A 76 -9.45 -1.35 -1.54
CA SER A 76 -9.78 -2.20 -2.67
C SER A 76 -11.09 -1.75 -3.32
N ASP A 77 -11.28 -2.05 -4.59
CA ASP A 77 -12.45 -1.61 -5.37
C ASP A 77 -13.80 -2.10 -4.81
N ASP A 78 -13.79 -3.28 -4.21
CA ASP A 78 -14.94 -3.90 -3.51
C ASP A 78 -15.08 -3.44 -2.05
N GLU A 79 -14.14 -2.63 -1.56
CA GLU A 79 -14.01 -2.17 -0.18
C GLU A 79 -13.93 -3.29 0.86
N ASN A 80 -13.62 -4.52 0.45
CA ASN A 80 -13.41 -5.62 1.37
C ASN A 80 -12.06 -5.51 2.08
N TYR A 81 -11.12 -4.74 1.50
CA TYR A 81 -9.79 -4.55 2.04
C TYR A 81 -9.41 -3.06 2.14
N ILE A 82 -8.69 -2.75 3.20
CA ILE A 82 -8.00 -1.48 3.38
C ILE A 82 -6.55 -1.79 3.68
N ALA A 83 -5.64 -1.04 3.08
CA ALA A 83 -4.22 -1.11 3.40
C ALA A 83 -3.77 0.24 3.98
N THR A 84 -3.06 0.19 5.08
CA THR A 84 -2.38 1.34 5.66
C THR A 84 -0.88 1.19 5.48
N LEU A 85 -0.21 2.27 5.10
CA LEU A 85 1.23 2.29 4.87
C LEU A 85 1.90 3.28 5.82
N SER A 86 2.90 2.84 6.57
CA SER A 86 3.81 3.68 7.36
C SER A 86 5.23 3.55 6.83
N SER A 87 5.78 4.62 6.27
CA SER A 87 7.11 4.60 5.64
C SER A 87 8.28 4.52 6.62
N GLN A 88 8.00 4.51 7.92
CA GLN A 88 9.01 4.57 8.98
C GLN A 88 9.50 3.19 9.44
N THR A 89 8.78 2.11 9.12
CA THR A 89 9.16 0.74 9.49
C THR A 89 9.47 -0.11 8.25
N LYS A 90 10.20 -1.22 8.44
CA LYS A 90 10.39 -2.22 7.38
C LYS A 90 9.09 -2.99 7.09
N ASN A 91 8.29 -3.21 8.12
CA ASN A 91 6.96 -3.84 8.06
C ASN A 91 5.88 -2.76 7.90
N ALA A 92 6.00 -2.00 6.81
CA ALA A 92 5.30 -0.74 6.63
C ALA A 92 3.79 -0.90 6.36
N ALA A 93 3.36 -2.03 5.83
CA ALA A 93 2.01 -2.21 5.30
C ALA A 93 1.17 -3.16 6.15
N THR A 94 -0.01 -2.70 6.56
CA THR A 94 -1.02 -3.50 7.26
C THR A 94 -2.28 -3.57 6.41
N ILE A 95 -2.78 -4.79 6.20
CA ILE A 95 -4.03 -5.08 5.53
C ILE A 95 -5.13 -5.33 6.57
N LEU A 96 -6.23 -4.63 6.40
CA LEU A 96 -7.45 -4.77 7.16
C LEU A 96 -8.52 -5.38 6.26
N LYS A 97 -9.26 -6.36 6.79
CA LYS A 97 -10.37 -7.02 6.09
C LYS A 97 -11.69 -6.58 6.71
N ARG A 98 -12.67 -6.30 5.85
CA ARG A 98 -14.03 -5.97 6.28
C ARG A 98 -14.66 -7.18 6.98
N GLY A 99 -15.29 -6.96 8.12
CA GLY A 99 -16.03 -7.99 8.85
C GLY A 99 -17.24 -8.48 8.05
N GLY A 100 -17.58 -9.76 8.24
CA GLY A 100 -18.77 -10.37 7.64
C GLY A 100 -20.09 -9.83 8.21
N LYS A 101 -21.22 -10.45 7.83
CA LYS A 101 -22.58 -10.00 8.19
C LYS A 101 -22.80 -9.73 9.68
N LYS A 102 -22.11 -10.48 10.57
CA LYS A 102 -22.21 -10.34 12.04
C LYS A 102 -21.54 -9.08 12.60
N VAL A 103 -20.65 -8.44 11.85
CA VAL A 103 -19.85 -7.27 12.27
C VAL A 103 -19.88 -6.22 11.16
N LYS A 104 -21.10 -5.84 10.77
CA LYS A 104 -21.36 -5.06 9.56
C LYS A 104 -20.64 -3.71 9.63
N GLY A 105 -19.73 -3.49 8.69
CA GLY A 105 -19.08 -2.20 8.48
C GLY A 105 -17.80 -1.95 9.27
N MET A 106 -17.40 -2.85 10.17
CA MET A 106 -16.10 -2.74 10.85
C MET A 106 -15.01 -3.44 10.05
N TYR A 107 -13.83 -2.86 10.01
CA TYR A 107 -12.62 -3.53 9.53
C TYR A 107 -11.89 -4.17 10.70
N ARG A 108 -11.17 -5.26 10.43
CA ARG A 108 -10.31 -5.96 11.39
C ARG A 108 -8.92 -6.13 10.82
N HIS A 109 -7.91 -6.13 11.69
CA HIS A 109 -6.57 -6.55 11.28
C HIS A 109 -6.66 -7.94 10.63
N TYR A 110 -6.06 -8.07 9.45
CA TYR A 110 -6.07 -9.30 8.68
C TYR A 110 -4.66 -9.83 8.46
N TRP A 111 -3.75 -8.94 8.07
CA TRP A 111 -2.38 -9.32 7.75
C TRP A 111 -1.45 -8.11 7.89
N THR A 112 -0.29 -8.33 8.50
CA THR A 112 0.84 -7.41 8.40
C THR A 112 1.76 -7.96 7.34
N MET A 113 2.01 -7.17 6.28
CA MET A 113 2.86 -7.63 5.19
C MET A 113 4.29 -7.87 5.67
N PRO A 114 4.97 -8.92 5.18
CA PRO A 114 6.36 -9.14 5.49
C PRO A 114 7.21 -7.98 4.96
N PRO A 115 8.41 -7.76 5.55
CA PRO A 115 9.30 -6.74 5.05
C PRO A 115 9.76 -7.11 3.64
N VAL A 116 9.73 -6.13 2.74
CA VAL A 116 10.39 -6.22 1.43
C VAL A 116 11.82 -5.70 1.55
N ASN A 117 12.64 -5.86 0.51
CA ASN A 117 13.95 -5.24 0.49
C ASN A 117 13.79 -3.71 0.63
N GLY A 118 14.44 -3.11 1.62
CA GLY A 118 14.28 -1.69 1.92
C GLY A 118 12.92 -1.29 2.55
N ARG A 119 12.56 -0.01 2.42
CA ARG A 119 11.31 0.56 2.94
C ARG A 119 10.25 0.58 1.85
N THR A 120 9.00 0.27 2.16
CA THR A 120 7.90 0.41 1.20
C THR A 120 7.56 1.89 0.98
N SER A 121 7.57 2.34 -0.27
CA SER A 121 7.24 3.72 -0.68
C SER A 121 5.88 3.84 -1.36
N ALA A 122 5.41 2.76 -1.98
CA ALA A 122 4.13 2.71 -2.67
C ALA A 122 3.42 1.39 -2.44
N LEU A 123 2.10 1.45 -2.46
CA LEU A 123 1.20 0.31 -2.37
C LEU A 123 -0.03 0.59 -3.23
N THR A 124 -0.59 -0.42 -3.88
CA THR A 124 -1.93 -0.34 -4.49
C THR A 124 -2.59 -1.70 -4.49
N PHE A 125 -3.90 -1.73 -4.28
CA PHE A 125 -4.67 -2.93 -4.62
C PHE A 125 -4.69 -3.10 -6.14
N LEU A 126 -4.56 -4.34 -6.58
CA LEU A 126 -4.77 -4.69 -7.99
C LEU A 126 -6.21 -5.16 -8.15
N ARG A 127 -6.84 -4.73 -9.24
CA ARG A 127 -8.11 -5.29 -9.68
C ARG A 127 -7.78 -6.63 -10.31
N SER A 128 -8.04 -7.74 -9.65
CA SER A 128 -7.92 -9.07 -10.23
C SER A 128 -9.26 -9.77 -10.09
N ASN A 129 -9.68 -10.45 -11.15
CA ASN A 129 -10.97 -11.14 -11.18
C ASN A 129 -10.98 -12.40 -10.31
N ASP A 130 -9.81 -13.00 -10.07
CA ASP A 130 -9.71 -14.29 -9.39
C ASP A 130 -9.47 -14.13 -7.88
N LYS A 131 -8.54 -13.24 -7.50
CA LYS A 131 -8.04 -13.14 -6.11
C LYS A 131 -7.65 -11.70 -5.77
N PRO A 132 -7.90 -11.24 -4.53
CA PRO A 132 -7.46 -9.92 -4.10
C PRO A 132 -5.93 -9.90 -4.01
N MET A 133 -5.32 -8.98 -4.75
CA MET A 133 -3.86 -8.81 -4.79
C MET A 133 -3.47 -7.38 -4.40
N VAL A 134 -2.26 -7.25 -3.88
CA VAL A 134 -1.64 -5.96 -3.57
C VAL A 134 -0.26 -5.90 -4.20
N ALA A 135 0.02 -4.81 -4.90
CA ALA A 135 1.35 -4.50 -5.39
C ALA A 135 2.00 -3.48 -4.45
N VAL A 136 3.26 -3.71 -4.13
CA VAL A 136 4.08 -2.79 -3.33
C VAL A 136 5.38 -2.50 -4.06
N ALA A 137 5.90 -1.29 -3.88
CA ALA A 137 7.21 -0.91 -4.37
C ALA A 137 8.01 -0.17 -3.31
N ASN A 138 9.33 -0.18 -3.47
CA ASN A 138 10.27 0.56 -2.64
C ASN A 138 10.89 1.75 -3.40
N PRO A 139 11.65 2.64 -2.72
CA PRO A 139 12.36 3.73 -3.38
C PRO A 139 13.40 3.32 -4.42
N ALA A 140 13.86 2.07 -4.40
CA ALA A 140 14.76 1.50 -5.40
C ALA A 140 14.01 1.01 -6.65
N SER A 141 12.70 1.27 -6.73
CA SER A 141 11.81 0.81 -7.81
C SER A 141 11.73 -0.71 -7.95
N GLU A 142 12.08 -1.45 -6.90
CA GLU A 142 11.78 -2.86 -6.79
C GLU A 142 10.31 -2.99 -6.40
N ALA A 143 9.58 -3.85 -7.10
CA ALA A 143 8.19 -4.13 -6.76
C ALA A 143 7.92 -5.61 -6.57
N TYR A 144 6.82 -5.86 -5.87
CA TYR A 144 6.39 -7.16 -5.43
C TYR A 144 4.86 -7.22 -5.49
N VAL A 145 4.30 -8.34 -5.94
CA VAL A 145 2.86 -8.58 -5.88
C VAL A 145 2.58 -9.71 -4.90
N PHE A 146 1.65 -9.45 -3.99
CA PHE A 146 1.20 -10.40 -2.99
C PHE A 146 -0.26 -10.75 -3.22
N ASP A 147 -0.58 -12.02 -3.04
CA ASP A 147 -1.92 -12.53 -2.88
C ASP A 147 -2.33 -12.34 -1.40
N ILE A 148 -3.41 -11.58 -1.18
CA ILE A 148 -3.83 -11.16 0.15
C ILE A 148 -4.38 -12.32 0.96
N GLU A 149 -5.13 -13.24 0.33
CA GLU A 149 -5.80 -14.34 1.03
C GLU A 149 -4.79 -15.40 1.48
N SER A 150 -3.85 -15.75 0.60
CA SER A 150 -2.79 -16.71 0.90
C SER A 150 -1.62 -16.10 1.68
N LYS A 151 -1.59 -14.76 1.84
CA LYS A 151 -0.55 -14.00 2.57
C LYS A 151 0.86 -14.30 2.05
N LYS A 152 0.97 -14.50 0.74
CA LYS A 152 2.20 -14.92 0.08
C LYS A 152 2.37 -14.13 -1.22
N PHE A 153 3.61 -14.14 -1.68
CA PHE A 153 3.97 -13.80 -3.05
C PHE A 153 3.07 -14.48 -4.09
N SER A 154 2.54 -13.70 -5.04
CA SER A 154 1.64 -14.20 -6.08
C SER A 154 2.36 -15.18 -7.00
N SER A 155 1.61 -16.07 -7.66
CA SER A 155 2.18 -16.98 -8.66
C SER A 155 2.85 -16.22 -9.80
N TRP A 156 2.25 -15.11 -10.24
CA TRP A 156 2.80 -14.27 -11.30
C TRP A 156 4.18 -13.72 -10.92
N SER A 157 4.31 -13.10 -9.75
CA SER A 157 5.62 -12.58 -9.37
C SER A 157 6.65 -13.70 -9.11
N LYS A 158 6.23 -14.94 -8.78
CA LYS A 158 7.14 -16.09 -8.66
C LYS A 158 7.71 -16.50 -10.01
N GLN A 159 6.88 -16.43 -11.05
CA GLN A 159 7.29 -16.73 -12.41
C GLN A 159 8.24 -15.67 -12.96
N GLN A 160 7.98 -14.39 -12.69
CA GLN A 160 8.82 -13.28 -13.16
C GLN A 160 10.13 -13.11 -12.36
N GLY A 161 10.20 -13.68 -11.15
CA GLY A 161 11.31 -13.50 -10.22
C GLY A 161 11.12 -12.32 -9.27
N TYR A 162 11.92 -12.31 -8.20
CA TYR A 162 11.87 -11.27 -7.16
C TYR A 162 13.25 -10.65 -6.89
N PRO A 163 13.35 -9.33 -6.74
CA PRO A 163 12.30 -8.33 -7.03
C PRO A 163 11.92 -8.33 -8.51
N LEU A 164 10.72 -7.82 -8.83
CA LEU A 164 10.35 -7.65 -10.24
C LEU A 164 11.34 -6.69 -10.90
N PRO A 165 11.89 -7.02 -12.09
CA PRO A 165 12.73 -6.12 -12.87
C PRO A 165 11.85 -5.04 -13.52
N MET A 166 11.20 -4.21 -12.69
CA MET A 166 10.19 -3.22 -13.08
C MET A 166 10.75 -2.09 -13.93
N VAL A 167 12.07 -1.90 -13.86
CA VAL A 167 12.78 -0.79 -14.46
C VAL A 167 13.77 -1.38 -15.47
N PRO A 168 13.49 -1.26 -16.77
CA PRO A 168 14.45 -1.62 -17.80
C PRO A 168 15.78 -0.93 -17.57
N ARG A 169 16.86 -1.57 -18.02
CA ARG A 169 18.24 -1.14 -17.72
C ARG A 169 18.47 0.34 -18.04
N GLU A 170 17.82 0.85 -19.07
CA GLU A 170 17.87 2.24 -19.53
C GLU A 170 17.40 3.24 -18.46
N LEU A 171 16.52 2.81 -17.57
CA LEU A 171 15.92 3.62 -16.51
C LEU A 171 16.59 3.41 -15.14
N GLN A 172 17.40 2.35 -14.96
CA GLN A 172 18.15 2.09 -13.72
C GLN A 172 19.22 3.17 -13.45
N SER A 173 19.75 3.80 -14.50
CA SER A 173 20.75 4.88 -14.39
C SER A 173 20.17 6.18 -13.83
N LYS A 174 18.84 6.38 -13.91
CA LYS A 174 18.16 7.56 -13.39
C LYS A 174 17.92 7.32 -11.89
N ARG A 175 18.87 7.77 -11.08
CA ARG A 175 19.03 7.62 -9.61
C ARG A 175 17.89 8.11 -8.71
N ALA A 176 16.68 8.14 -9.19
CA ALA A 176 15.56 8.45 -8.34
C ALA A 176 14.42 7.49 -8.76
N LEU A 177 13.46 7.18 -7.89
CA LEU A 177 12.43 8.16 -7.64
C LEU A 177 11.39 7.60 -6.67
N HIS A 178 10.71 8.53 -6.00
CA HIS A 178 9.55 8.18 -5.20
C HIS A 178 8.52 7.54 -6.11
N VAL A 179 8.38 6.23 -5.98
CA VAL A 179 7.42 5.47 -6.76
C VAL A 179 6.03 5.83 -6.28
N ARG A 180 5.13 6.06 -7.23
CA ARG A 180 3.68 6.02 -7.02
C ARG A 180 3.13 4.88 -7.85
N MET A 181 2.10 4.22 -7.34
CA MET A 181 1.47 3.09 -8.03
C MET A 181 -0.04 3.28 -8.03
N THR A 182 -0.69 2.88 -9.11
CA THR A 182 -2.14 2.75 -9.18
C THR A 182 -2.51 1.63 -10.14
N ALA A 183 -3.56 0.88 -9.83
CA ALA A 183 -4.20 0.03 -10.83
C ALA A 183 -4.84 0.89 -11.93
N ASN A 184 -4.87 0.38 -13.15
CA ASN A 184 -5.61 1.00 -14.24
C ASN A 184 -7.12 0.83 -14.01
N PRO A 185 -7.92 1.91 -13.96
CA PRO A 185 -9.37 1.79 -13.72
C PRO A 185 -10.12 1.13 -14.88
N GLY A 186 -9.59 1.21 -16.11
CA GLY A 186 -10.20 0.62 -17.31
C GLY A 186 -9.73 -0.80 -17.63
N SER A 187 -8.72 -1.32 -16.91
CA SER A 187 -8.21 -2.67 -17.15
C SER A 187 -7.67 -3.27 -15.85
N SER A 188 -8.22 -4.41 -15.48
CA SER A 188 -7.78 -5.25 -14.37
C SER A 188 -6.46 -5.95 -14.64
N ASP A 189 -5.71 -5.60 -15.68
CA ASP A 189 -4.48 -6.29 -16.05
C ASP A 189 -3.26 -5.38 -16.08
N LYS A 190 -3.46 -4.11 -15.74
CA LYS A 190 -2.46 -3.05 -15.93
C LYS A 190 -2.19 -2.29 -14.63
N LEU A 191 -0.90 -2.22 -14.28
CA LEU A 191 -0.36 -1.45 -13.17
C LEU A 191 0.34 -0.23 -13.76
N ILE A 192 -0.03 0.95 -13.28
CA ILE A 192 0.65 2.19 -13.65
C ILE A 192 1.59 2.55 -12.51
N MET A 193 2.88 2.65 -12.83
CA MET A 193 3.92 3.11 -11.93
C MET A 193 4.40 4.48 -12.38
N GLY A 194 4.30 5.48 -11.49
CA GLY A 194 4.78 6.83 -11.71
C GLY A 194 6.06 7.11 -10.94
N SER A 195 6.93 7.91 -11.53
CA SER A 195 8.13 8.47 -10.94
C SER A 195 8.40 9.85 -11.57
N PHE A 196 9.29 10.67 -11.02
CA PHE A 196 9.62 11.98 -11.63
C PHE A 196 10.11 11.85 -13.08
N GLY A 197 9.36 12.44 -14.00
CA GLY A 197 9.71 12.42 -15.41
C GLY A 197 9.56 11.05 -16.09
N MET A 198 8.90 10.07 -15.45
CA MET A 198 8.59 8.79 -16.08
C MET A 198 7.30 8.17 -15.54
N PHE A 199 6.57 7.48 -16.41
CA PHE A 199 5.58 6.49 -16.00
C PHE A 199 5.82 5.20 -16.76
N CYS A 200 5.60 4.08 -16.10
CA CYS A 200 5.64 2.74 -16.67
C CYS A 200 4.25 2.12 -16.55
N VAL A 201 3.83 1.41 -17.58
CA VAL A 201 2.62 0.59 -17.55
C VAL A 201 3.06 -0.86 -17.64
N ILE A 202 2.69 -1.64 -16.63
CA ILE A 202 3.02 -3.06 -16.54
C ILE A 202 1.74 -3.82 -16.79
N ASP A 203 1.76 -4.63 -17.85
CA ASP A 203 0.69 -5.56 -18.16
C ASP A 203 1.08 -6.93 -17.62
N TRP A 204 0.36 -7.44 -16.61
CA TRP A 204 0.70 -8.72 -15.99
C TRP A 204 0.14 -9.93 -16.75
N THR A 205 -0.59 -9.71 -17.85
CA THR A 205 -0.93 -10.78 -18.79
C THR A 205 0.21 -11.07 -19.77
N GLN A 206 1.24 -10.23 -19.78
CA GLN A 206 2.39 -10.34 -20.67
C GLN A 206 3.67 -10.56 -19.87
N GLU A 207 4.69 -11.10 -20.55
CA GLU A 207 6.04 -11.12 -20.00
C GLU A 207 6.59 -9.69 -19.92
N LEU A 208 7.44 -9.43 -18.92
CA LEU A 208 8.07 -8.13 -18.80
C LEU A 208 8.99 -7.89 -20.01
N PRO A 209 8.80 -6.79 -20.75
CA PRO A 209 9.62 -6.50 -21.92
C PRO A 209 11.06 -6.16 -21.50
N GLU A 210 12.04 -6.61 -22.28
CA GLU A 210 13.46 -6.28 -22.05
C GLU A 210 13.74 -4.77 -22.19
N HIS A 211 12.96 -4.07 -23.00
CA HIS A 211 13.13 -2.65 -23.32
C HIS A 211 11.86 -1.83 -23.05
N CYS A 212 12.04 -0.60 -22.55
CA CYS A 212 10.96 0.36 -22.32
C CYS A 212 10.75 1.28 -23.54
N ARG A 213 9.48 1.57 -23.88
CA ARG A 213 9.17 2.65 -24.84
C ARG A 213 8.98 3.97 -24.09
N VAL A 214 9.83 4.96 -24.35
CA VAL A 214 9.71 6.30 -23.75
C VAL A 214 8.65 7.11 -24.49
N PHE A 215 7.66 7.64 -23.76
CA PHE A 215 6.61 8.51 -24.29
C PHE A 215 6.47 9.82 -23.50
N PRO A 216 6.24 10.96 -24.18
CA PRO A 216 6.31 11.15 -25.63
C PRO A 216 7.77 11.18 -26.12
N GLN A 217 8.03 10.64 -27.32
CA GLN A 217 9.37 10.65 -27.93
C GLN A 217 9.94 12.06 -28.17
N ALA A 218 9.08 13.10 -28.11
CA ALA A 218 9.38 14.45 -28.57
C ALA A 218 10.18 15.34 -27.60
N HIS A 219 10.29 15.02 -26.31
CA HIS A 219 10.93 15.93 -25.33
C HIS A 219 12.47 15.87 -25.28
N MET A 220 13.11 15.01 -26.08
CA MET A 220 14.58 14.96 -26.20
C MET A 220 15.15 15.64 -27.45
N ARG A 221 14.30 16.28 -28.29
CA ARG A 221 14.81 17.20 -29.30
C ARG A 221 14.93 18.61 -28.70
N ARG A 222 15.99 18.83 -27.92
CA ARG A 222 16.55 20.19 -27.83
C ARG A 222 16.98 20.55 -29.25
N LYS A 223 16.27 21.49 -29.87
CA LYS A 223 16.75 22.15 -31.08
C LYS A 223 18.08 22.81 -30.68
N ASN A 224 19.17 22.35 -31.28
CA ASN A 224 20.39 23.15 -31.40
C ASN A 224 20.11 24.33 -32.33
#